data_AF-A0A3N9NXD2-F1
#
_entry.id   AF-A0A3N9NXD2-F1
#
_cell.length_a   1.000
_cell.length_b   1.000
_cell.length_c   1.000
_cell.angle_alpha   90.00
_cell.angle_beta   90.00
_cell.angle_gamma   90.00
#
_symmetry.space_group_name_H-M   'P 1'
#
loop_
_entity.id
_entity.type
_entity.pdbx_description
1 polymer ?
#
loop_
_entity_poly.entity_id
_entity_poly.type
_entity_poly.pdbx_seq_one_letter_code
_entity_poly.pdbx_strand_id
1 'polypeptide(L)'
;MCADSDIKFLHVQRRRIEYDKWCEGCAIGRDPGSVYVENWIENYAGLYRMAWNNSLCKRCRHYRECGLQVLPVCEQYDDHEQ
;
A
#
# COMPACT_ATOMS: atom_id res chain seq x y z
N MET A 1 3.08 22.74 -1.35
CA MET A 1 3.84 21.62 -1.96
C MET A 1 3.26 20.34 -1.40
N CYS A 2 2.48 19.58 -2.19
CA CYS A 2 2.08 18.24 -1.76
C CYS A 2 3.35 17.38 -1.75
N ALA A 3 3.70 16.81 -0.60
CA ALA A 3 4.94 16.08 -0.44
C ALA A 3 4.94 14.83 -1.34
N ASP A 4 6.04 14.56 -2.03
CA ASP A 4 6.23 13.39 -2.91
C ASP A 4 5.83 12.06 -2.22
N SER A 5 6.00 12.01 -0.89
CA SER A 5 5.57 10.91 -0.02
C SER A 5 4.05 10.65 -0.04
N ASP A 6 3.20 11.68 -0.17
CA ASP A 6 1.75 11.52 -0.19
C ASP A 6 1.27 10.90 -1.51
N ILE A 7 1.91 11.26 -2.63
CA ILE A 7 1.63 10.65 -3.95
C ILE A 7 2.03 9.18 -3.95
N LYS A 8 3.21 8.86 -3.41
CA LYS A 8 3.69 7.47 -3.25
C LYS A 8 2.73 6.65 -2.37
N PHE A 9 2.28 7.23 -1.25
CA PHE A 9 1.32 6.57 -0.36
C PHE A 9 0.01 6.25 -1.07
N LEU A 10 -0.60 7.22 -1.74
CA LEU A 10 -1.88 7.02 -2.42
C LEU A 10 -1.79 5.90 -3.48
N HIS A 11 -0.68 5.86 -4.22
CA HIS A 11 -0.46 4.82 -5.21
C HIS A 11 -0.38 3.43 -4.56
N VAL A 12 0.40 3.29 -3.49
CA VAL A 12 0.60 2.02 -2.78
C VAL A 12 -0.66 1.57 -2.05
N GLN A 13 -1.39 2.49 -1.41
CA GLN A 13 -2.66 2.20 -0.75
C GLN A 13 -3.68 1.65 -1.76
N ARG A 14 -3.83 2.30 -2.92
CA ARG A 14 -4.71 1.82 -3.98
C ARG A 14 -4.31 0.41 -4.44
N ARG A 15 -3.02 0.19 -4.70
CA ARG A 15 -2.52 -1.12 -5.14
C ARG A 15 -2.76 -2.20 -4.09
N ARG A 16 -2.65 -1.86 -2.80
CA ARG A 16 -2.93 -2.77 -1.69
C ARG A 16 -4.40 -3.17 -1.64
N ILE A 17 -5.31 -2.19 -1.76
CA ILE A 17 -6.76 -2.43 -1.83
C ILE A 17 -7.09 -3.35 -3.01
N GLU A 18 -6.53 -3.07 -4.18
CA GLU A 18 -6.73 -3.89 -5.39
C GLU A 18 -6.26 -5.34 -5.18
N TYR A 19 -5.11 -5.53 -4.54
CA TYR A 19 -4.59 -6.87 -4.21
C TYR A 19 -5.48 -7.61 -3.21
N ASP A 20 -5.82 -6.98 -2.09
CA ASP A 20 -6.65 -7.61 -1.05
C ASP A 20 -8.06 -7.92 -1.57
N LYS A 21 -8.64 -7.01 -2.38
CA LYS A 21 -9.93 -7.21 -3.06
C LYS A 21 -9.88 -8.36 -4.06
N TRP A 22 -8.78 -8.51 -4.80
CA TRP A 22 -8.60 -9.65 -5.71
C TRP A 22 -8.55 -10.97 -4.95
N CYS A 23 -7.78 -11.03 -3.85
CA CYS A 23 -7.71 -12.21 -3.00
C CYS A 23 -9.08 -12.60 -2.43
N GLU A 24 -9.84 -11.63 -1.93
CA GLU A 24 -11.22 -11.86 -1.47
C GLU A 24 -12.10 -12.37 -2.62
N GLY A 25 -12.00 -11.75 -3.79
CA GLY A 25 -12.77 -12.14 -4.97
C GLY A 25 -12.50 -13.58 -5.43
N CYS A 26 -11.24 -14.02 -5.35
CA CYS A 26 -10.86 -15.41 -5.57
C CYS A 26 -11.49 -16.35 -4.54
N ALA A 27 -11.57 -15.94 -3.26
CA ALA A 27 -12.16 -16.75 -2.21
C ALA A 27 -13.68 -16.92 -2.36
N ILE A 28 -14.39 -15.85 -2.76
CA ILE A 28 -15.86 -15.86 -2.91
C ILE A 28 -16.34 -16.18 -4.33
N GLY A 29 -15.43 -16.32 -5.29
CA GLY A 29 -15.73 -16.60 -6.70
C GLY A 29 -16.45 -15.48 -7.46
N ARG A 30 -16.37 -14.23 -6.98
CA ARG A 30 -17.00 -13.04 -7.60
C ARG A 30 -16.33 -11.74 -7.17
N ASP A 31 -16.60 -10.62 -7.85
CA ASP A 31 -16.16 -9.30 -7.41
C ASP A 31 -16.81 -8.95 -6.04
N PRO A 32 -16.02 -8.64 -4.98
CA PRO A 32 -16.55 -8.21 -3.68
C PRO A 32 -17.32 -6.88 -3.69
N GLY A 33 -17.20 -6.09 -4.76
CA GLY A 33 -17.87 -4.80 -4.93
C GLY A 33 -17.18 -3.64 -4.22
N SER A 34 -17.85 -2.49 -4.17
CA SER A 34 -17.36 -1.27 -3.51
C SER A 34 -17.41 -1.35 -1.99
N VAL A 35 -18.35 -2.11 -1.42
CA VAL A 35 -18.50 -2.32 0.03
C VAL A 35 -17.21 -2.87 0.65
N TYR A 36 -16.50 -3.73 -0.07
CA TYR A 36 -15.19 -4.21 0.38
C TYR A 36 -14.18 -3.07 0.55
N VAL A 37 -14.15 -2.13 -0.41
CA VAL A 37 -13.22 -0.99 -0.38
C VAL A 37 -13.54 -0.05 0.77
N GLU A 38 -14.83 0.24 0.99
CA GLU A 38 -15.31 1.06 2.12
C GLU A 38 -14.90 0.43 3.46
N ASN A 39 -15.21 -0.87 3.65
CA ASN A 39 -14.80 -1.62 4.84
C ASN A 39 -13.27 -1.65 5.01
N TRP A 40 -12.53 -1.78 3.90
CA TRP A 40 -11.07 -1.76 3.96
C TRP A 40 -10.56 -0.41 4.47
N ILE A 41 -11.14 0.70 3.98
CA ILE A 41 -10.76 2.05 4.40
C ILE A 41 -11.06 2.27 5.88
N GLU A 42 -12.26 1.91 6.32
CA GLU A 42 -12.68 2.11 7.71
C GLU A 42 -11.83 1.31 8.71
N ASN A 43 -11.50 0.06 8.38
CA ASN A 43 -10.86 -0.85 9.32
C ASN A 43 -9.32 -0.91 9.20
N TYR A 44 -8.76 -0.67 8.02
CA TYR A 44 -7.34 -0.94 7.74
C TYR A 44 -6.54 0.28 7.29
N ALA A 45 -7.16 1.32 6.71
CA ALA A 45 -6.39 2.44 6.14
C ALA A 45 -5.52 3.19 7.17
N GLY A 46 -6.03 3.36 8.39
CA GLY A 46 -5.28 4.02 9.48
C GLY A 46 -4.00 3.25 9.84
N LEU A 47 -4.14 1.95 10.09
CA LEU A 47 -3.00 1.06 10.40
C LEU A 47 -2.02 0.98 9.23
N TYR A 48 -2.53 0.89 8.00
CA TYR A 48 -1.70 0.84 6.81
C TYR A 48 -0.89 2.13 6.62
N ARG A 49 -1.49 3.31 6.87
CA ARG A 49 -0.78 4.59 6.85
C ARG A 49 0.29 4.68 7.93
N MET A 50 0.01 4.18 9.14
CA MET A 50 1.03 4.11 10.20
C MET A 50 2.20 3.20 9.79
N ALA A 51 1.91 2.01 9.26
CA ALA A 51 2.94 1.09 8.78
C ALA A 51 3.77 1.70 7.63
N TRP A 52 3.12 2.35 6.67
CA TRP A 52 3.80 3.08 5.58
C TRP A 52 4.76 4.14 6.12
N ASN A 53 4.32 4.95 7.09
CA ASN A 53 5.14 6.01 7.67
C ASN A 53 6.39 5.50 8.38
N ASN A 54 6.31 4.29 8.93
CA ASN A 54 7.39 3.57 9.60
C ASN A 54 8.21 2.67 8.66
N SER A 55 7.78 2.50 7.41
CA SER A 55 8.46 1.65 6.43
C SER A 55 9.59 2.38 5.72
N LEU A 56 10.60 1.61 5.31
CA LEU A 56 11.63 2.11 4.38
C LEU A 56 11.05 2.37 2.98
N CYS A 57 9.94 1.72 2.64
CA CYS A 57 9.28 1.83 1.34
C CYS A 57 8.86 3.27 0.98
N LYS A 58 8.64 4.16 1.96
CA LYS A 58 8.29 5.56 1.68
C LYS A 58 9.40 6.34 0.98
N ARG A 59 10.65 5.92 1.19
CA ARG A 59 11.86 6.53 0.60
C ARG A 59 12.43 5.69 -0.54
N CYS A 60 12.05 4.42 -0.63
CA CYS A 60 12.56 3.51 -1.65
C CYS A 60 12.10 3.91 -3.07
N ARG A 61 13.00 3.83 -4.05
CA ARG A 61 12.68 4.00 -5.47
C ARG A 61 11.76 2.89 -5.99
N HIS A 62 11.91 1.69 -5.44
CA HIS A 62 11.13 0.50 -5.72
C HIS A 62 9.82 0.42 -4.94
N TYR A 63 9.32 1.55 -4.41
CA TYR A 63 8.09 1.58 -3.61
C TYR A 63 6.87 0.96 -4.30
N ARG A 64 6.86 0.92 -5.65
CA ARG A 64 5.80 0.26 -6.41
C ARG A 64 5.80 -1.24 -6.20
N GLU A 65 6.97 -1.88 -6.10
CA GLU A 65 7.11 -3.31 -5.86
C GLU A 65 7.03 -3.63 -4.35
N CYS A 66 7.83 -2.95 -3.52
CA CYS A 66 7.98 -3.29 -2.10
C CYS A 66 6.95 -2.62 -1.19
N GLY A 67 6.32 -1.53 -1.63
CA GLY A 67 5.42 -0.71 -0.81
C GLY A 67 4.17 -1.42 -0.34
N LEU A 68 3.73 -2.47 -1.04
CA LEU A 68 2.58 -3.31 -0.64
C LEU A 68 2.77 -3.97 0.73
N GLN A 69 4.01 -4.27 1.09
CA GLN A 69 4.33 -4.99 2.32
C GLN A 69 4.68 -4.06 3.49
N VAL A 70 4.90 -2.76 3.23
CA VAL A 70 5.23 -1.74 4.24
C VAL A 70 6.30 -2.22 5.23
N LEU A 71 7.36 -2.84 4.71
CA LEU A 71 8.37 -3.49 5.56
C LEU A 71 9.28 -2.46 6.26
N PRO A 72 9.64 -2.71 7.53
CA PRO A 72 10.61 -1.90 8.25
C PRO A 72 12.06 -2.16 7.79
N VAL A 73 12.31 -3.29 7.12
CA VAL A 73 13.62 -3.70 6.60
C VAL A 73 13.42 -4.29 5.20
N CYS A 74 14.26 -3.92 4.24
CA CYS A 74 14.19 -4.41 2.86
C CYS A 74 15.60 -4.60 2.29
N GLU A 75 15.92 -5.82 1.85
CA GLU A 75 17.23 -6.15 1.26
C GLU A 75 17.46 -5.46 -0.10
N GLN A 76 16.37 -5.08 -0.77
CA GLN A 76 16.37 -4.37 -2.05
C GLN A 76 16.10 -2.86 -1.87
N TYR A 77 16.32 -2.34 -0.65
CA TYR A 77 16.15 -0.92 -0.39
C TYR A 77 17.16 -0.12 -1.22
N ASP A 78 16.62 0.82 -2.01
CA ASP A 78 17.40 1.76 -2.81
C ASP A 78 16.80 3.15 -2.63
N ASP A 79 17.56 4.04 -2.00
CA ASP A 79 17.26 5.45 -1.79
C ASP A 79 18.29 6.38 -2.41
N HIS A 80 19.06 5.94 -3.42
CA HIS A 80 20.03 6.78 -4.10
C HIS A 80 19.34 7.99 -4.79
N GLU A 81 19.26 9.08 -4.05
CA GLU A 81 19.22 10.44 -4.57
C GLU A 81 20.60 10.74 -5.17
N GLN A 82 20.65 10.92 -6.50
CA GLN A 82 21.74 11.68 -7.13
C GLN A 82 21.35 13.15 -7.15
#